data_AF-A0AAW7XFP6-F1
#
_entry.id   AF-A0AAW7XFP6-F1
#
_cell.length_a   1.000
_cell.length_b   1.000
_cell.length_c   1.000
_cell.angle_alpha   90.00
_cell.angle_beta   90.00
_cell.angle_gamma   90.00
#
_symmetry.space_group_name_H-M   'P 1'
#
loop_
_entity.id
_entity.type
_entity.pdbx_description
1 polymer ?
#
loop_
_entity_poly.entity_id
_entity_poly.type
_entity_poly.pdbx_seq_one_letter_code
_entity_poly.pdbx_strand_id
1 'polypeptide(L)'
;EGTGDFPISSDIVKVNYTGYFTNGTIITQSADNGKQLTLQKILLGLAYGIPQFKTGGSGKIIIPSKLAYGNSDYGRIPGGSV
;
A
#
# COMPACT_ATOMS: atom_id res chain seq x y z
N GLU A 1 -12.98 -11.01 -4.27
CA GLU A 1 -12.11 -11.90 -3.46
C GLU A 1 -11.04 -12.51 -4.35
N GLY A 2 -9.85 -12.78 -3.81
CA GLY A 2 -8.81 -13.55 -4.50
C GLY A 2 -8.93 -15.04 -4.21
N THR A 3 -8.33 -15.88 -5.04
CA THR A 3 -8.40 -17.35 -4.92
C THR A 3 -7.09 -17.99 -4.46
N GLY A 4 -5.97 -17.25 -4.49
CA GLY A 4 -4.69 -17.76 -4.02
C GLY A 4 -4.46 -17.56 -2.52
N ASP A 5 -3.23 -17.80 -2.09
CA ASP A 5 -2.84 -17.70 -0.69
C ASP A 5 -2.74 -16.26 -0.20
N PHE A 6 -2.85 -16.10 1.12
CA PHE A 6 -2.53 -14.86 1.80
C PHE A 6 -1.00 -14.69 1.85
N PRO A 7 -0.46 -13.56 1.37
CA PRO A 7 0.96 -13.27 1.50
C PRO A 7 1.39 -13.20 2.96
N ILE A 8 2.60 -13.68 3.26
CA ILE A 8 3.23 -13.52 4.57
C ILE A 8 4.26 -12.39 4.55
N SER A 9 4.67 -11.91 5.72
CA SER A 9 5.51 -10.72 5.86
C SER A 9 6.85 -10.80 5.13
N SER A 10 7.39 -12.00 4.88
CA SER A 10 8.65 -12.22 4.13
C SER A 10 8.50 -12.22 2.61
N ASP A 11 7.29 -12.21 2.09
CA ASP A 11 7.06 -12.38 0.65
C ASP A 11 7.42 -11.15 -0.17
N ILE A 12 7.72 -11.41 -1.43
CA ILE A 12 7.77 -10.42 -2.50
C ILE A 12 6.47 -10.53 -3.28
N VAL A 13 5.65 -9.50 -3.22
CA VAL A 13 4.36 -9.45 -3.91
C VAL A 13 4.43 -8.57 -5.14
N LYS A 14 3.68 -8.92 -6.18
CA LYS A 14 3.49 -8.08 -7.37
C LYS A 14 2.10 -7.48 -7.33
N VAL A 15 2.00 -6.15 -7.25
CA VAL A 15 0.71 -5.46 -7.09
C VAL A 15 0.52 -4.36 -8.14
N ASN A 16 -0.71 -4.21 -8.60
CA ASN A 16 -1.18 -2.99 -9.25
C ASN A 16 -1.80 -2.11 -8.17
N TYR A 17 -1.37 -0.85 -8.07
CA TYR A 17 -1.87 0.05 -7.03
C TYR A 17 -1.95 1.50 -7.50
N THR A 18 -2.90 2.23 -6.93
CA THR A 18 -2.97 3.69 -6.97
C THR A 18 -3.05 4.19 -5.54
N GLY A 19 -2.06 4.98 -5.12
CA GLY A 19 -2.07 5.71 -3.85
C GLY A 19 -2.58 7.12 -4.08
N TYR A 20 -3.54 7.54 -3.25
CA TYR A 20 -4.18 8.84 -3.32
C TYR A 20 -4.62 9.29 -1.94
N PHE A 21 -4.68 10.60 -1.72
CA PHE A 21 -5.20 11.19 -0.49
C PHE A 21 -6.71 10.96 -0.36
N THR A 22 -7.25 11.08 0.85
CA THR A 22 -8.71 11.06 1.09
C THR A 22 -9.53 12.01 0.22
N ASN A 23 -8.94 13.11 -0.28
CA ASN A 23 -9.58 14.03 -1.23
C ASN A 23 -9.55 13.57 -2.71
N GLY A 24 -8.98 12.40 -3.01
CA GLY A 24 -8.88 11.82 -4.35
C GLY A 24 -7.63 12.20 -5.15
N THR A 25 -6.79 13.11 -4.64
CA THR A 25 -5.55 13.50 -5.32
C THR A 25 -4.56 12.34 -5.34
N ILE A 26 -4.16 11.90 -6.54
CA ILE A 26 -3.22 10.79 -6.74
C ILE A 26 -1.80 11.25 -6.40
N ILE A 27 -1.11 10.43 -5.59
CA ILE A 27 0.29 10.65 -5.20
C ILE A 27 1.25 9.67 -5.86
N THR A 28 0.81 8.45 -6.14
CA THR A 28 1.62 7.41 -6.77
C THR A 28 0.74 6.37 -7.44
N GLN A 29 1.24 5.75 -8.51
CA GLN A 29 0.58 4.65 -9.19
C GLN A 29 1.62 3.68 -9.74
N SER A 30 1.31 2.39 -9.79
CA SER A 30 2.13 1.41 -10.50
C SER A 30 2.00 1.56 -12.02
N ALA A 31 3.03 1.16 -12.77
CA ALA A 31 2.94 1.00 -14.22
C ALA A 31 2.07 -0.22 -14.60
N ASP A 32 1.78 -0.40 -15.90
CA ASP A 32 0.88 -1.44 -16.44
C ASP A 32 1.27 -2.87 -16.04
N ASN A 33 2.55 -3.11 -15.75
CA ASN A 33 3.06 -4.41 -15.31
C ASN A 33 3.10 -4.56 -13.78
N GLY A 34 2.47 -3.67 -13.02
CA GLY A 34 2.51 -3.66 -11.57
C GLY A 34 3.89 -3.35 -11.00
N LYS A 35 4.02 -3.47 -9.68
CA LYS A 35 5.27 -3.24 -8.95
C LYS A 35 5.54 -4.39 -8.00
N GLN A 36 6.79 -4.86 -7.98
CA GLN A 36 7.25 -5.80 -6.96
C GLN A 36 7.54 -5.03 -5.67
N LEU A 37 7.01 -5.53 -4.56
CA LEU A 37 7.16 -4.96 -3.23
C LEU A 37 7.62 -6.06 -2.27
N THR A 38 8.70 -5.82 -1.55
CA THR A 38 9.10 -6.66 -0.42
C THR A 38 8.34 -6.20 0.81
N LEU A 39 7.48 -7.05 1.38
CA LEU A 39 6.57 -6.65 2.47
C LEU A 39 7.32 -6.19 3.75
N GLN A 40 8.53 -6.66 3.97
CA GLN A 40 9.38 -6.23 5.10
C GLN A 40 9.99 -4.82 4.93
N LYS A 41 9.98 -4.25 3.73
CA LYS A 41 10.70 -3.01 3.38
C LYS A 41 9.77 -1.90 2.89
N ILE A 42 8.49 -1.98 3.23
CA ILE A 42 7.47 -1.02 2.81
C ILE A 42 6.80 -0.36 4.02
N LEU A 43 5.96 0.66 3.78
CA LEU A 43 5.12 1.31 4.78
C LEU A 43 4.37 0.27 5.61
N LEU A 44 4.41 0.42 6.94
CA LEU A 44 3.81 -0.53 7.88
C LEU A 44 2.34 -0.80 7.60
N GLY A 45 1.58 0.23 7.20
CA GLY A 45 0.17 0.06 6.82
C GLY A 45 -0.03 -0.89 5.64
N LEU A 46 0.88 -0.87 4.66
CA LEU A 46 0.85 -1.81 3.54
C LEU A 46 1.35 -3.20 3.96
N ALA A 47 2.38 -3.27 4.80
CA ALA A 47 2.90 -4.53 5.33
C ALA A 47 1.83 -5.31 6.12
N TYR A 48 0.94 -4.61 6.84
CA TYR A 48 -0.18 -5.23 7.55
C TYR A 48 -1.42 -5.41 6.68
N GLY A 49 -1.69 -4.48 5.77
CA GLY A 49 -2.91 -4.47 4.96
C GLY A 49 -2.88 -5.46 3.80
N ILE A 50 -1.75 -5.62 3.09
CA ILE A 50 -1.66 -6.52 1.93
C ILE A 50 -1.94 -7.98 2.31
N PRO A 51 -1.40 -8.53 3.43
CA PRO A 51 -1.73 -9.88 3.90
C PRO A 51 -3.21 -10.13 4.23
N GLN A 52 -4.07 -9.09 4.26
CA GLN A 52 -5.52 -9.27 4.39
C GLN A 52 -6.20 -9.60 3.06
N PHE A 53 -5.47 -9.53 1.94
CA PHE A 53 -5.96 -9.89 0.62
C PHE A 53 -5.31 -11.19 0.16
N LYS A 54 -6.15 -12.10 -0.33
CA LYS A 54 -5.67 -13.27 -1.08
C LYS A 54 -5.04 -12.84 -2.40
N THR A 55 -4.08 -13.62 -2.88
CA THR A 55 -3.52 -13.45 -4.22
C THR A 55 -4.64 -13.44 -5.28
N GLY A 56 -4.59 -12.47 -6.19
CA GLY A 56 -5.64 -12.19 -7.19
C GLY A 56 -6.81 -11.35 -6.67
N GLY A 57 -6.82 -11.00 -5.37
CA GLY A 57 -7.82 -10.12 -4.77
C GLY A 57 -7.53 -8.65 -5.02
N SER A 58 -8.55 -7.82 -4.80
CA SER A 58 -8.46 -6.36 -4.87
C SER A 58 -9.27 -5.74 -3.75
N GLY A 59 -8.90 -4.51 -3.38
CA GLY A 59 -9.61 -3.73 -2.38
C GLY A 59 -8.91 -2.42 -2.07
N LYS A 60 -9.36 -1.74 -1.02
CA LYS A 60 -8.82 -0.46 -0.58
C LYS A 60 -8.27 -0.60 0.83
N ILE A 61 -7.07 -0.04 1.05
CA ILE A 61 -6.45 0.08 2.37
C ILE A 61 -6.45 1.56 2.71
N ILE A 62 -7.05 1.92 3.85
CA ILE A 62 -6.94 3.26 4.43
C ILE A 62 -5.84 3.19 5.48
N ILE A 63 -4.78 3.98 5.30
CA ILE A 63 -3.59 3.91 6.15
C ILE A 63 -3.51 5.18 6.98
N PRO A 64 -3.71 5.11 8.32
CA PRO A 64 -3.46 6.26 9.18
C PRO A 64 -2.03 6.77 9.02
N SER A 65 -1.83 8.09 9.12
CA SER A 65 -0.52 8.74 8.92
C SER A 65 0.62 8.06 9.68
N LYS A 66 0.38 7.65 10.93
CA LYS A 66 1.33 6.94 11.80
C LYS A 66 1.89 5.64 11.20
N LEU A 67 1.13 4.97 10.35
CA LEU A 67 1.53 3.73 9.65
C LEU A 67 2.01 3.99 8.20
N ALA A 68 2.02 5.26 7.78
CA ALA A 68 2.52 5.75 6.51
C ALA A 68 3.71 6.70 6.75
N TYR A 69 3.56 8.00 6.47
CA TYR A 69 4.64 9.01 6.50
C TYR A 69 4.70 9.82 7.81
N GLY A 70 3.81 9.58 8.75
CA GLY A 70 3.79 10.24 10.05
C GLY A 70 3.23 11.66 10.02
N ASN A 71 3.62 12.47 11.01
CA ASN A 71 3.12 13.83 11.21
C ASN A 71 4.02 14.92 10.61
N SER A 72 5.09 14.52 9.94
CA SER A 72 6.02 15.44 9.26
C SER A 72 5.80 15.39 7.75
N ASP A 73 6.08 16.50 7.08
CA ASP A 73 6.05 16.55 5.62
C ASP A 73 7.08 15.60 5.01
N TYR A 74 6.67 14.88 3.97
CA TYR A 74 7.52 13.99 3.19
C TYR A 74 7.42 14.35 1.70
N GLY A 75 8.32 15.23 1.24
CA GLY A 75 8.30 15.73 -0.13
C GLY A 75 7.00 16.46 -0.44
N ARG A 76 6.14 15.86 -1.26
CA ARG A 76 4.82 16.42 -1.64
C ARG A 76 3.67 15.93 -0.75
N ILE A 77 3.97 15.13 0.28
CA ILE A 77 3.00 14.56 1.19
C ILE A 77 3.00 15.38 2.48
N PRO A 78 1.93 16.15 2.77
CA PRO A 78 1.83 16.87 4.03
C PRO A 78 1.81 15.94 5.23
N GLY A 79 2.37 16.37 6.35
CA GLY A 79 2.31 15.66 7.62
C GLY A 79 0.88 15.40 8.07
N GLY A 80 0.63 14.22 8.63
CA GLY A 80 -0.71 13.83 9.10
C GLY A 80 -1.67 13.36 7.99
N SER A 81 -1.20 13.27 6.74
CA SER A 81 -2.02 12.79 5.62
C SER A 81 -2.45 11.34 5.77
N VAL A 82 -3.65 11.04 5.28
CA VAL A 82 -4.28 9.71 5.16
C VAL A 82 -4.64 9.45 3.71
#